data_AF-A0AAV2CQW3-F1
#
_entry.id   AF-A0AAV2CQW3-F1
#
_cell.length_a   1.000
_cell.length_b   1.000
_cell.length_c   1.000
_cell.angle_alpha   90.00
_cell.angle_beta   90.00
_cell.angle_gamma   90.00
#
_symmetry.space_group_name_H-M   'P 1'
#
loop_
_entity.id
_entity.type
_entity.pdbx_description
1 polymer ?
#
loop_
_entity_poly.entity_id
_entity_poly.type
_entity_poly.pdbx_seq_one_letter_code
_entity_poly.pdbx_strand_id
1 'polypeptide(L)'
;MAAVHKNLLPAVVLATALIVMAHPSTQKTIQITNKLSSKILIVHCGCQHVDLGGRTVEIDANYEWSFVPDTFGWSVFRCNLTVEDKRLSLVTFDKAKYHKELNFNYWVVYDDGVYGTDSIGIGERFIGGWK
;
A
#
# COMPACT_ATOMS: atom_id res chain seq x y z
N MET A 1 27.92 -50.36 7.26
CA MET A 1 27.70 -49.49 8.44
C MET A 1 27.22 -48.13 7.92
N ALA A 2 25.92 -47.85 8.08
CA ALA A 2 25.28 -46.66 7.56
C ALA A 2 25.50 -45.47 8.51
N ALA A 3 26.29 -44.49 8.08
CA ALA A 3 26.51 -43.24 8.80
C ALA A 3 25.94 -42.06 8.00
N VAL A 4 24.67 -42.15 7.60
CA VAL A 4 23.92 -41.07 6.96
C VAL A 4 22.64 -40.87 7.76
N HIS A 5 22.73 -40.28 8.96
CA HIS A 5 21.52 -39.98 9.75
C HIS A 5 21.72 -38.89 10.80
N LYS A 6 22.95 -38.64 11.27
CA LYS A 6 23.22 -37.68 12.37
C LYS A 6 23.23 -36.21 11.93
N ASN A 7 23.47 -35.94 10.64
CA ASN A 7 23.54 -34.58 10.09
C ASN A 7 22.27 -34.15 9.34
N LEU A 8 21.29 -35.05 9.19
CA LEU A 8 20.07 -34.77 8.43
C LEU A 8 19.12 -33.85 9.22
N LEU A 9 19.01 -34.05 10.53
CA LEU A 9 18.17 -33.25 11.43
C LEU A 9 18.53 -31.76 11.46
N PRO A 10 19.79 -31.34 11.72
CA PRO A 10 20.12 -29.91 11.71
C PRO A 10 19.98 -29.27 10.33
N ALA A 11 20.28 -30.02 9.26
CA ALA A 11 20.09 -29.54 7.89
C ALA A 11 18.61 -29.34 7.53
N VAL A 12 17.73 -30.24 7.96
CA VAL A 12 16.28 -30.12 7.78
C VAL A 12 15.71 -28.96 8.59
N VAL A 13 16.13 -28.78 9.85
CA VAL A 13 15.68 -27.64 10.69
C VAL A 13 16.10 -26.30 10.08
N LEU A 14 17.35 -26.18 9.62
CA LEU A 14 17.84 -24.97 8.94
C LEU A 14 17.09 -24.71 7.63
N ALA A 15 16.84 -25.75 6.83
CA ALA A 15 16.06 -25.63 5.60
C ALA A 15 14.61 -25.20 5.87
N THR A 16 13.95 -25.75 6.90
CA THR A 16 12.59 -25.32 7.27
C THR A 16 12.55 -23.88 7.78
N ALA A 17 13.56 -23.44 8.54
CA ALA A 17 13.65 -22.05 9.00
C ALA A 17 13.80 -21.05 7.84
N LEU A 18 14.56 -21.42 6.80
CA LEU A 18 14.70 -20.61 5.58
C LEU A 18 13.41 -20.56 4.74
N ILE A 19 12.64 -21.66 4.70
CA ILE A 19 11.38 -21.72 3.94
C ILE A 19 10.28 -20.90 4.62
N VAL A 20 10.22 -20.87 5.96
CA VAL A 20 9.23 -20.05 6.71
C VAL A 20 9.43 -18.54 6.50
N MET A 21 10.66 -18.10 6.19
CA MET A 21 10.98 -16.68 5.94
C MET A 21 10.55 -16.20 4.54
N ALA A 22 10.23 -17.13 3.64
CA ALA A 22 9.76 -16.85 2.28
C ALA A 22 8.22 -16.97 2.19
N HIS A 23 7.48 -16.30 3.06
CA HIS A 23 6.07 -16.09 2.80
C HIS A 23 5.93 -15.12 1.63
N PRO A 24 5.31 -15.51 0.50
CA PRO A 24 5.14 -14.61 -0.63
C PRO A 24 4.22 -13.47 -0.19
N SER A 25 4.76 -12.25 -0.19
CA SER A 25 3.95 -11.06 0.01
C SER A 25 3.02 -10.89 -1.19
N THR A 26 1.72 -10.77 -0.92
CA THR A 26 0.73 -10.53 -1.96
C THR A 26 0.87 -9.10 -2.47
N GLN A 27 0.87 -8.93 -3.79
CA GLN A 27 0.83 -7.61 -4.40
C GLN A 27 -0.43 -6.86 -3.93
N LYS A 28 -0.24 -5.60 -3.54
CA LYS A 28 -1.30 -4.67 -3.14
C LYS A 28 -1.42 -3.60 -4.23
N THR A 29 -2.64 -3.35 -4.68
CA THR A 29 -2.96 -2.35 -5.70
C THR A 29 -3.77 -1.24 -5.07
N ILE A 30 -3.43 0.00 -5.42
CA ILE A 30 -4.16 1.19 -4.99
C ILE A 30 -4.60 1.95 -6.23
N GLN A 31 -5.87 2.30 -6.26
CA GLN A 31 -6.47 3.13 -7.28
C GLN A 31 -7.00 4.42 -6.65
N ILE A 32 -6.60 5.55 -7.19
CA ILE A 32 -7.04 6.88 -6.76
C ILE A 32 -7.80 7.52 -7.91
N THR A 33 -9.06 7.84 -7.69
CA THR A 33 -9.93 8.48 -8.69
C THR A 33 -10.15 9.94 -8.31
N ASN A 34 -9.93 10.84 -9.26
CA ASN A 34 -10.19 12.26 -9.08
C ASN A 34 -11.65 12.58 -9.44
N LYS A 35 -12.44 13.01 -8.46
CA LYS A 35 -13.83 13.47 -8.60
C LYS A 35 -13.99 14.92 -8.12
N LEU A 36 -12.92 15.71 -8.16
CA LEU A 36 -12.95 17.14 -7.88
C LEU A 36 -13.75 17.87 -8.96
N SER A 37 -14.50 18.91 -8.57
CA SER A 37 -15.41 19.61 -9.49
C SER A 37 -14.72 20.28 -10.68
N SER A 38 -13.50 20.79 -10.50
CA SER A 38 -12.78 21.53 -11.55
C SER A 38 -11.26 21.57 -11.32
N LYS A 39 -10.71 20.58 -10.61
CA LYS A 39 -9.34 20.66 -10.10
C LYS A 39 -8.50 19.46 -10.51
N ILE A 40 -7.25 19.78 -10.84
CA ILE A 40 -6.22 18.78 -11.09
C ILE A 40 -5.71 18.27 -9.74
N LEU A 41 -5.67 16.95 -9.59
CA LEU A 41 -5.10 16.29 -8.42
C LEU A 41 -3.64 15.93 -8.69
N ILE A 42 -2.75 16.30 -7.79
CA ILE A 42 -1.36 15.82 -7.82
C ILE A 42 -1.22 14.73 -6.76
N VAL A 43 -0.86 13.53 -7.21
CA VAL A 43 -0.64 12.35 -6.38
C VAL A 43 0.85 12.05 -6.32
N HIS A 44 1.41 11.95 -5.12
CA HIS A 44 2.77 11.51 -4.87
C HIS A 44 2.76 10.34 -3.90
N CYS A 45 2.94 9.12 -4.42
CA CYS A 45 2.90 7.89 -3.64
C CYS A 45 4.28 7.25 -3.56
N GLY A 46 4.61 6.67 -2.43
CA GLY A 46 5.86 5.92 -2.26
C GLY A 46 6.05 5.34 -0.87
N CYS A 47 7.12 4.58 -0.72
CA CYS A 47 7.68 4.17 0.56
C CYS A 47 9.12 4.68 0.70
N GLN A 48 9.77 4.36 1.82
CA GLN A 48 11.14 4.77 2.12
C GLN A 48 12.16 4.41 1.02
N HIS A 49 11.91 3.35 0.24
CA HIS A 49 12.83 2.87 -0.80
C HIS A 49 12.26 2.94 -2.21
N VAL A 50 10.97 3.26 -2.38
CA VAL A 50 10.29 3.30 -3.68
C VAL A 50 9.50 4.59 -3.76
N ASP A 51 10.02 5.56 -4.51
CA ASP A 51 9.28 6.77 -4.87
C ASP A 51 8.69 6.58 -6.27
N LEU A 52 7.37 6.67 -6.40
CA LEU A 52 6.70 6.58 -7.71
C LEU A 52 6.69 7.93 -8.44
N GLY A 53 7.07 9.00 -7.76
CA GLY A 53 7.07 10.36 -8.26
C GLY A 53 5.68 10.97 -8.30
N GLY A 54 5.65 12.27 -8.64
CA GLY A 54 4.40 13.02 -8.76
C GLY A 54 3.65 12.63 -10.03
N ARG A 55 2.35 12.47 -9.92
CA ARG A 55 1.44 12.17 -11.04
C ARG A 55 0.27 13.13 -11.00
N THR A 56 0.00 13.72 -12.15
CA THR A 56 -1.15 14.58 -12.39
C THR A 56 -2.33 13.71 -12.79
N VAL A 57 -3.45 13.83 -12.08
CA VAL A 57 -4.68 13.08 -12.34
C VAL A 57 -5.76 14.09 -12.73
N GLU A 58 -6.20 14.02 -13.99
CA GLU A 58 -7.28 14.85 -14.52
C GLU A 58 -8.62 14.52 -13.86
N ILE A 59 -9.61 15.38 -14.04
CA ILE A 59 -10.97 15.17 -13.54
C ILE A 59 -11.53 13.89 -14.17
N ASP A 60 -12.21 13.07 -13.37
CA ASP A 60 -12.74 11.75 -13.72
C ASP A 60 -11.70 10.69 -14.11
N ALA A 61 -10.41 11.04 -14.15
CA ALA A 61 -9.34 10.08 -14.36
C ALA A 61 -8.98 9.35 -13.07
N ASN A 62 -8.32 8.20 -13.25
CA ASN A 62 -7.75 7.43 -12.15
C ASN A 62 -6.25 7.27 -12.31
N TYR A 63 -5.60 7.06 -11.18
CA TYR A 63 -4.20 6.65 -11.09
C TYR A 63 -4.13 5.37 -10.29
N GLU A 64 -3.56 4.35 -10.91
CA GLU A 64 -3.36 3.04 -10.29
C GLU A 64 -1.88 2.71 -10.20
N TRP A 65 -1.49 2.12 -9.09
CA TRP A 65 -0.18 1.52 -8.94
C TRP A 65 -0.24 0.32 -8.01
N SER A 66 0.73 -0.56 -8.16
CA SER A 66 0.85 -1.79 -7.39
C SER A 66 2.22 -1.92 -6.74
N PHE A 67 2.25 -2.51 -5.56
CA PHE A 67 3.49 -2.79 -4.83
C PHE A 67 3.43 -4.14 -4.15
N VAL A 68 4.61 -4.68 -3.87
CA VAL A 68 4.77 -5.90 -3.10
C VAL A 68 5.38 -5.50 -1.76
N PRO A 69 4.65 -5.64 -0.63
CA PRO A 69 5.22 -5.37 0.69
C PRO A 69 6.49 -6.19 0.91
N ASP A 70 7.52 -5.59 1.51
CA ASP A 70 8.68 -6.38 1.91
C ASP A 70 8.31 -7.46 2.93
N THR A 71 9.03 -8.58 2.92
CA THR A 71 8.87 -9.65 3.91
C THR A 71 9.43 -9.23 5.27
N PHE A 72 10.38 -8.29 5.32
CA PHE A 72 11.13 -7.94 6.52
C PHE A 72 10.46 -6.90 7.44
N GLY A 73 9.35 -6.25 7.06
CA GLY A 73 8.51 -5.51 8.02
C GLY A 73 8.65 -3.99 8.06
N TRP A 74 9.41 -3.39 7.15
CA TRP A 74 9.80 -1.96 7.25
C TRP A 74 9.10 -1.08 6.22
N SER A 75 8.36 -1.69 5.29
CA SER A 75 7.65 -0.95 4.25
C SER A 75 6.45 -0.17 4.81
N VAL A 76 6.63 1.14 4.97
CA VAL A 76 5.53 2.10 5.11
C VAL A 76 5.27 2.75 3.77
N PHE A 77 4.08 2.54 3.21
CA PHE A 77 3.63 3.19 1.98
C PHE A 77 2.66 4.33 2.33
N ARG A 78 2.85 5.45 1.66
CA ARG A 78 2.10 6.69 1.87
C ARG A 78 1.83 7.34 0.54
N CYS A 79 0.67 7.99 0.45
CA CYS A 79 0.32 8.87 -0.64
C CYS A 79 0.07 10.28 -0.11
N ASN A 80 0.71 11.26 -0.75
CA ASN A 80 0.48 12.67 -0.55
C ASN A 80 -0.36 13.18 -1.73
N LEU A 81 -1.49 13.79 -1.39
CA LEU A 81 -2.44 14.36 -2.32
C LEU A 81 -2.35 15.88 -2.20
N THR A 82 -2.22 16.56 -3.33
CA THR A 82 -2.18 18.02 -3.39
C THR A 82 -3.21 18.51 -4.40
N VAL A 83 -4.02 19.49 -3.98
CA VAL A 83 -5.00 20.17 -4.81
C VAL A 83 -4.82 21.66 -4.54
N GLU A 84 -4.33 22.40 -5.53
CA GLU A 84 -3.97 23.82 -5.37
C GLU A 84 -2.98 24.02 -4.19
N ASP A 85 -3.40 24.69 -3.12
CA ASP A 85 -2.65 24.93 -1.89
C ASP A 85 -2.91 23.89 -0.78
N LYS A 86 -3.98 23.09 -0.93
CA LYS A 86 -4.42 22.09 0.05
C LYS A 86 -3.63 20.79 -0.06
N ARG A 87 -3.36 20.16 1.08
CA ARG A 87 -2.61 18.90 1.13
C ARG A 87 -3.25 17.89 2.08
N LEU A 88 -3.16 16.61 1.70
CA LEU A 88 -3.56 15.49 2.54
C LEU A 88 -2.55 14.35 2.38
N SER A 89 -2.11 13.78 3.51
CA SER A 89 -1.19 12.65 3.54
C SER A 89 -1.85 11.46 4.20
N LEU A 90 -1.96 10.36 3.45
CA LEU A 90 -2.62 9.13 3.88
C LEU A 90 -1.63 7.97 3.84
N VAL A 91 -1.58 7.18 4.92
CA VAL A 91 -0.78 5.96 5.00
C VAL A 91 -1.61 4.83 4.42
N THR A 92 -1.16 4.28 3.30
CA THR A 92 -1.86 3.21 2.60
C THR A 92 -1.58 1.85 3.23
N PHE A 93 -0.33 1.64 3.66
CA PHE A 93 0.12 0.41 4.28
C PHE A 93 1.26 0.67 5.26
N ASP A 94 1.20 0.05 6.43
CA ASP A 94 2.24 0.12 7.46
C ASP A 94 2.32 -1.24 8.16
N LYS A 95 3.36 -2.02 7.81
CA LYS A 95 3.56 -3.37 8.36
C LYS A 95 4.08 -3.33 9.80
N ALA A 96 4.96 -2.39 10.13
CA ALA A 96 5.56 -2.26 11.46
C ALA A 96 4.52 -1.95 12.53
N LYS A 97 3.46 -1.23 12.15
CA LYS A 97 2.37 -0.87 13.05
C LYS A 97 1.29 -1.95 13.20
N TYR A 98 1.50 -3.20 12.75
CA TYR A 98 0.61 -4.36 12.89
C TYR A 98 -0.89 -4.00 12.81
N HIS A 99 -1.52 -4.21 11.64
CA HIS A 99 -2.97 -4.16 11.40
C HIS A 99 -3.62 -2.80 11.10
N LYS A 100 -2.88 -1.70 10.87
CA LYS A 100 -3.45 -0.50 10.23
C LYS A 100 -3.29 -0.56 8.71
N GLU A 101 -3.73 -1.66 8.10
CA GLU A 101 -4.12 -1.61 6.70
C GLU A 101 -5.36 -0.72 6.66
N LEU A 102 -5.25 0.46 6.06
CA LEU A 102 -6.47 1.04 5.49
C LEU A 102 -6.82 0.05 4.37
N ASN A 103 -7.77 -0.86 4.62
CA ASN A 103 -8.28 -1.83 3.65
C ASN A 103 -8.99 -1.15 2.45
N PHE A 104 -8.76 0.15 2.26
CA PHE A 104 -9.29 0.92 1.17
C PHE A 104 -8.28 0.93 0.04
N ASN A 105 -8.38 -0.07 -0.85
CA ASN A 105 -7.57 -0.13 -2.07
C ASN A 105 -8.05 0.90 -3.11
N TYR A 106 -9.27 1.41 -2.96
CA TYR A 106 -9.87 2.37 -3.88
C TYR A 106 -10.20 3.65 -3.12
N TRP A 107 -9.58 4.75 -3.55
CA TRP A 107 -9.82 6.08 -3.01
C TRP A 107 -10.51 6.94 -4.06
N VAL A 108 -11.51 7.69 -3.60
CA VAL A 108 -12.19 8.70 -4.40
C VAL A 108 -11.97 10.05 -3.75
N VAL A 109 -11.50 11.00 -4.54
CA VAL A 109 -11.09 12.32 -4.08
C VAL A 109 -12.13 13.34 -4.50
N TYR A 110 -12.81 13.95 -3.53
CA TYR A 110 -13.81 15.00 -3.70
C TYR A 110 -13.33 16.32 -3.09
N ASP A 111 -14.09 17.39 -3.29
CA ASP A 111 -13.74 18.74 -2.83
C ASP A 111 -13.69 18.87 -1.29
N ASP A 112 -14.39 18.00 -0.57
CA ASP A 112 -14.45 17.96 0.89
C ASP A 112 -13.43 16.99 1.52
N GLY A 113 -12.92 16.03 0.77
CA GLY A 113 -11.87 15.14 1.22
C GLY A 113 -11.76 13.85 0.42
N VAL A 114 -11.24 12.82 1.08
CA VAL A 114 -10.96 11.52 0.48
C VAL A 114 -11.79 10.44 1.15
N TYR A 115 -12.41 9.63 0.31
CA TYR A 115 -13.25 8.52 0.69
C TYR A 115 -12.62 7.21 0.22
N GLY A 116 -12.77 6.15 1.02
CA GLY A 116 -12.23 4.83 0.75
C GLY A 116 -13.32 3.78 0.65
N THR A 117 -13.17 2.84 -0.29
CA THR A 117 -14.00 1.63 -0.35
C THR A 117 -13.16 0.40 -0.09
N ASP A 118 -13.71 -0.55 0.65
CA ASP A 118 -13.03 -1.81 0.94
C ASP A 118 -12.92 -2.68 -0.32
N SER A 119 -12.31 -3.85 -0.21
CA SER A 119 -12.08 -4.75 -1.35
C SER A 119 -13.34 -5.28 -2.04
N ILE A 120 -14.54 -5.02 -1.50
CA ILE A 120 -15.83 -5.35 -2.12
C ILE A 120 -16.51 -4.13 -2.78
N GLY A 121 -15.95 -2.91 -2.61
CA GLY A 121 -16.44 -1.70 -3.27
C GLY A 121 -17.77 -1.17 -2.73
N ILE A 122 -18.22 -1.63 -1.56
CA ILE A 122 -19.54 -1.32 -1.01
C ILE A 122 -19.40 -0.33 0.15
N GLY A 123 -19.84 0.90 -0.05
CA GLY A 123 -19.88 1.94 0.98
C GLY A 123 -18.57 2.71 1.10
N GLU A 124 -18.55 3.90 0.51
CA GLU A 124 -17.50 4.90 0.70
C GLU A 124 -17.45 5.36 2.17
N ARG A 125 -16.25 5.34 2.77
CA ARG A 125 -16.01 5.86 4.12
C ARG A 125 -15.04 7.03 4.05
N PHE A 126 -15.39 8.12 4.74
CA PHE A 126 -14.49 9.27 4.86
C PHE A 126 -13.19 8.87 5.57
N ILE A 127 -12.06 9.06 4.90
CA ILE A 127 -10.72 8.73 5.42
C ILE A 127 -10.03 9.98 5.97
N GLY A 128 -10.25 11.13 5.33
CA GLY A 128 -9.64 12.38 5.76
C GLY A 128 -9.99 13.58 4.89
N GLY A 129 -9.99 14.75 5.51
CA GLY A 129 -10.23 16.04 4.85
C GLY A 129 -8.94 16.79 4.57
N TRP A 130 -9.03 17.76 3.67
CA TRP A 130 -7.94 18.66 3.33
C TRP A 130 -7.41 19.43 4.55
N LYS A 131 -6.11 19.69 4.58
CA LYS A 131 -5.46 20.62 5.51
C LYS A 131 -5.03 21.89 4.79
#